data_AF-A0A1B6IAC7-F1
#
_entry.id   AF-A0A1B6IAC7-F1
#
_cell.length_a   1.000
_cell.length_b   1.000
_cell.length_c   1.000
_cell.angle_alpha   90.00
_cell.angle_beta   90.00
_cell.angle_gamma   90.00
#
_symmetry.space_group_name_H-M   'P 1'
#
loop_
_entity.id
_entity.type
_entity.pdbx_description
1 polymer ?
#
loop_
_entity_poly.entity_id
_entity_poly.type
_entity_poly.pdbx_seq_one_letter_code
_entity_poly.pdbx_strand_id
1 'polypeptide(L)'
;RVRVLPRDRAEALEMSVGEALDGGVISSEAICFFIAKAQEFMLSIGFRLDTLRFRQHKANEMAHYANDCWDLEVRTLSGWVECAGIADRGTFDLTCHAGDVNTSVKRCIPPRT
;
A
#
# COMPACT_ATOMS: atom_id res chain seq x y z
N ARG A 1 -9.24 -11.24 7.55
CA ARG A 1 -9.33 -9.84 8.04
C ARG A 1 -7.92 -9.27 8.10
N VAL A 2 -7.77 -7.97 7.92
CA VAL A 2 -6.52 -7.20 7.98
C VAL A 2 -6.68 -6.10 9.04
N ARG A 3 -5.56 -5.71 9.67
CA ARG A 3 -5.52 -4.59 10.60
C ARG A 3 -4.99 -3.37 9.89
N VAL A 4 -5.83 -2.37 9.66
CA VAL A 4 -5.50 -1.14 8.96
C VAL A 4 -5.53 0.03 9.93
N LEU A 5 -4.53 0.91 9.88
CA LEU A 5 -4.43 2.14 10.65
C LEU A 5 -4.51 3.32 9.66
N PRO A 6 -5.72 3.85 9.41
CA PRO A 6 -5.89 5.02 8.55
C PRO A 6 -5.21 6.25 9.16
N ARG A 7 -4.79 7.19 8.30
CA ARG A 7 -4.03 8.39 8.70
C ARG A 7 -4.72 9.25 9.78
N ASP A 8 -6.05 9.27 9.77
CA ASP A 8 -6.89 10.13 10.63
C ASP A 8 -7.35 9.42 11.92
N ARG A 9 -6.73 8.28 12.25
CA ARG A 9 -7.06 7.48 13.44
C ARG A 9 -5.85 7.21 14.32
N ALA A 10 -6.09 7.16 15.63
CA ALA A 10 -5.09 6.75 16.62
C ALA A 10 -4.94 5.22 16.70
N GLU A 11 -6.03 4.49 16.45
CA GLU A 11 -6.10 3.04 16.64
C GLU A 11 -6.40 2.30 15.34
N ALA A 12 -5.84 1.10 15.22
CA ALA A 12 -6.03 0.25 14.06
C ALA A 12 -7.42 -0.39 14.07
N LEU A 13 -8.04 -0.45 12.90
CA LEU A 13 -9.30 -1.13 12.64
C LEU A 13 -9.05 -2.52 12.07
N GLU A 14 -9.86 -3.48 12.49
CA GLU A 14 -9.86 -4.82 11.89
C GLU A 14 -11.05 -4.95 10.94
N MET A 15 -10.77 -5.20 9.66
CA MET A 15 -11.79 -5.36 8.62
C MET A 15 -11.28 -6.28 7.51
N SER A 16 -12.13 -6.70 6.58
CA SER A 16 -11.70 -7.31 5.33
C SER A 16 -11.19 -6.25 4.35
N VAL A 17 -10.38 -6.65 3.37
CA VAL A 17 -9.95 -5.74 2.30
C VAL A 17 -11.11 -5.26 1.43
N GLY A 18 -12.19 -6.05 1.32
CA GLY A 18 -13.42 -5.65 0.62
C GLY A 18 -14.14 -4.53 1.38
N GLU A 19 -14.37 -4.70 2.68
CA GLU A 19 -14.96 -3.65 3.52
C GLU A 19 -14.10 -2.37 3.54
N ALA A 20 -12.77 -2.51 3.48
CA ALA A 20 -11.86 -1.38 3.39
C ALA A 20 -11.98 -0.62 2.07
N LEU A 21 -12.22 -1.33 0.96
CA LEU A 21 -12.45 -0.73 -0.36
C LEU A 21 -13.82 -0.07 -0.42
N ASP A 22 -14.87 -0.80 -0.06
CA ASP A 22 -16.26 -0.31 -0.10
C ASP A 22 -16.46 0.90 0.83
N GLY A 23 -15.76 0.91 1.97
CA GLY A 23 -15.77 2.01 2.94
C GLY A 23 -14.86 3.19 2.57
N GLY A 24 -14.13 3.13 1.45
CA GLY A 24 -13.20 4.17 1.01
C GLY A 24 -11.99 4.36 1.94
N VAL A 25 -11.66 3.36 2.76
CA VAL A 25 -10.48 3.37 3.63
C VAL A 25 -9.22 3.15 2.78
N ILE A 26 -9.29 2.20 1.85
CA ILE A 26 -8.25 1.98 0.83
C ILE A 26 -8.82 2.44 -0.51
N SER A 27 -8.05 3.22 -1.26
CA SER A 27 -8.53 3.92 -2.45
C SER A 27 -8.56 3.07 -3.74
N SER A 28 -7.89 1.92 -3.74
CA SER A 28 -7.62 1.16 -4.97
C SER A 28 -7.71 -0.35 -4.75
N GLU A 29 -8.37 -1.04 -5.69
CA GLU A 29 -8.44 -2.51 -5.74
C GLU A 29 -7.05 -3.15 -5.79
N ALA A 30 -6.10 -2.53 -6.51
CA ALA A 30 -4.74 -3.03 -6.62
C ALA A 30 -4.03 -2.98 -5.26
N ILE A 31 -4.19 -1.89 -4.51
CA ILE A 31 -3.63 -1.75 -3.16
C ILE A 31 -4.26 -2.78 -2.22
N CYS A 32 -5.59 -2.97 -2.25
CA CYS A 32 -6.26 -4.02 -1.50
C CYS A 32 -5.71 -5.42 -1.79
N PHE A 33 -5.49 -5.74 -3.06
CA PHE A 33 -4.90 -7.01 -3.48
C PHE A 33 -3.50 -7.19 -2.89
N PHE A 34 -2.63 -6.18 -3.01
CA PHE A 34 -1.26 -6.27 -2.51
C PHE A 34 -1.18 -6.29 -0.98
N ILE A 35 -2.07 -5.59 -0.26
CA ILE A 35 -2.19 -5.69 1.19
C ILE A 35 -2.55 -7.12 1.61
N ALA A 36 -3.56 -7.72 0.95
CA ALA A 36 -3.94 -9.09 1.23
C ALA A 36 -2.79 -10.07 0.97
N LYS A 37 -2.07 -9.90 -0.16
CA LYS A 37 -0.92 -10.75 -0.52
C LYS A 37 0.27 -10.56 0.39
N ALA A 38 0.57 -9.34 0.81
CA ALA A 38 1.60 -9.07 1.79
C ALA A 38 1.29 -9.76 3.12
N GLN A 39 0.04 -9.68 3.59
CA GLN A 39 -0.36 -10.39 4.82
C GLN A 39 -0.23 -11.91 4.65
N GLU A 40 -0.73 -12.48 3.56
CA GLU A 40 -0.62 -13.91 3.26
C GLU A 40 0.85 -14.37 3.28
N PHE A 41 1.74 -13.60 2.66
CA PHE A 41 3.18 -13.87 2.67
C PHE A 41 3.77 -13.82 4.08
N MET A 42 3.47 -12.79 4.88
CA MET A 42 3.98 -12.67 6.25
C MET A 42 3.53 -13.82 7.14
N LEU A 43 2.29 -14.28 6.99
CA LEU A 43 1.79 -15.45 7.71
C LEU A 43 2.51 -16.73 7.26
N SER A 44 2.79 -16.88 5.96
CA SER A 44 3.49 -18.04 5.42
C SER A 44 4.91 -18.21 5.97
N ILE A 45 5.58 -17.10 6.33
CA ILE A 45 6.93 -17.11 6.90
C ILE A 45 6.93 -17.13 8.45
N GLY A 46 5.75 -17.25 9.08
CA GLY A 46 5.62 -17.51 10.52
C GLY A 46 5.26 -16.30 11.39
N PHE A 47 4.95 -15.12 10.81
CA PHE A 47 4.42 -14.01 11.62
C PHE A 47 3.00 -14.29 12.09
N ARG A 48 2.62 -13.65 13.20
CA ARG A 48 1.26 -13.73 13.75
C ARG A 48 0.45 -12.50 13.36
N LEU A 49 -0.85 -12.69 13.10
CA LEU A 49 -1.77 -11.60 12.73
C LEU A 49 -1.80 -10.44 13.75
N ASP A 50 -1.69 -10.73 15.05
CA ASP A 50 -1.70 -9.72 16.12
C ASP A 50 -0.43 -8.85 16.16
N THR A 51 0.63 -9.29 15.49
CA THR A 51 1.89 -8.54 15.33
C THR A 51 1.94 -7.72 14.05
N LEU A 52 0.97 -7.85 13.16
CA LEU A 52 0.94 -7.13 11.88
C LEU A 52 -0.10 -6.01 11.90
N ARG A 53 0.22 -4.89 11.25
CA ARG A 53 -0.75 -3.85 10.86
C ARG A 53 -0.29 -3.15 9.60
N PHE A 54 -1.23 -2.58 8.86
CA PHE A 54 -0.97 -1.73 7.71
C PHE A 54 -1.26 -0.28 8.10
N ARG A 55 -0.25 0.60 8.13
CA ARG A 55 -0.41 2.01 8.47
C ARG A 55 -0.42 2.85 7.21
N GLN A 56 -1.43 3.69 7.04
CA GLN A 56 -1.48 4.65 5.95
C GLN A 56 -0.51 5.81 6.22
N HIS A 57 0.21 6.25 5.19
CA HIS A 57 1.06 7.43 5.26
C HIS A 57 0.22 8.70 5.51
N LYS A 58 0.78 9.64 6.27
CA LYS A 58 0.15 10.95 6.44
C LYS A 58 0.34 11.81 5.19
N ALA A 59 -0.58 12.74 4.95
CA ALA A 59 -0.54 13.62 3.78
C ALA A 59 0.73 14.50 3.68
N ASN A 60 1.43 14.72 4.80
CA ASN A 60 2.70 15.45 4.86
C ASN A 60 3.95 14.54 4.75
N GLU A 61 3.79 13.22 4.84
CA GLU A 61 4.83 12.20 4.62
C GLU A 61 4.71 11.57 3.22
N MET A 62 3.55 11.73 2.57
CA MET A 62 3.35 11.38 1.17
C MET A 62 4.31 12.17 0.30
N ALA A 63 5.17 11.46 -0.44
CA ALA A 63 5.86 12.06 -1.56
C ALA A 63 4.80 12.65 -2.52
N HIS A 64 5.09 13.80 -3.12
CA HIS A 64 4.15 14.68 -3.84
C HIS A 64 3.41 14.05 -5.04
N TYR A 65 3.60 12.76 -5.26
CA TYR A 65 3.16 11.94 -6.38
C TYR A 65 2.46 10.63 -5.98
N ALA A 66 2.42 10.25 -4.69
CA ALA A 66 1.76 9.03 -4.25
C ALA A 66 0.27 9.29 -3.94
N ASN A 67 -0.64 8.57 -4.60
CA ASN A 67 -2.08 8.72 -4.38
C ASN A 67 -2.54 8.03 -3.09
N ASP A 68 -1.93 6.90 -2.75
CA ASP A 68 -2.18 6.14 -1.53
C ASP A 68 -0.94 5.28 -1.21
N CYS A 69 -0.54 5.25 0.05
CA CYS A 69 0.65 4.54 0.50
C CYS A 69 0.43 3.92 1.88
N TRP A 70 0.76 2.63 1.97
CA TRP A 70 0.53 1.79 3.14
C TRP A 70 1.80 1.06 3.55
N ASP A 71 2.21 1.25 4.80
CA ASP A 71 3.32 0.53 5.42
C ASP A 71 2.81 -0.72 6.13
N LEU A 72 3.36 -1.86 5.78
CA LEU A 72 3.29 -3.06 6.60
C LEU A 72 4.25 -2.89 7.79
N GLU A 73 3.68 -2.73 8.98
CA GLU A 73 4.41 -2.64 10.23
C GLU A 73 4.31 -3.92 11.05
N VAL A 74 5.42 -4.30 11.67
CA VAL A 74 5.54 -5.45 12.55
C VAL A 74 5.80 -4.97 13.99
N ARG A 75 5.08 -5.55 14.95
CA ARG A 75 5.28 -5.27 16.38
C ARG A 75 6.51 -6.00 16.90
N THR A 76 7.52 -5.23 17.28
CA THR A 76 8.76 -5.69 17.91
C THR A 76 8.82 -5.26 19.38
N LEU A 77 9.91 -5.60 20.07
CA LEU A 77 10.16 -5.14 21.44
C LEU A 77 10.31 -3.61 21.54
N SER A 78 10.78 -2.97 20.48
CA SER A 78 10.99 -1.52 20.39
C SER A 78 9.76 -0.77 19.87
N GLY A 79 8.62 -1.46 19.70
CA GLY A 79 7.40 -0.91 19.12
C GLY A 79 7.17 -1.35 17.67
N TRP A 80 6.41 -0.55 16.93
CA TRP A 80 6.06 -0.84 15.54
C TRP A 80 7.17 -0.39 14.60
N VAL A 81 7.58 -1.30 13.72
CA VAL A 81 8.67 -1.08 12.76
C VAL A 81 8.15 -1.38 11.36
N GLU A 82 8.42 -0.49 10.41
CA GLU A 82 8.13 -0.71 8.99
C GLU A 82 8.98 -1.86 8.44
N CYS A 83 8.34 -2.79 7.72
CA CYS A 83 9.03 -3.90 7.05
C CYS A 83 8.84 -3.88 5.53
N ALA A 84 7.74 -3.32 5.02
CA ALA A 84 7.50 -3.14 3.59
C ALA A 84 6.53 -1.99 3.34
N GLY A 85 6.72 -1.25 2.25
CA GLY A 85 5.80 -0.22 1.78
C GLY A 85 5.07 -0.64 0.50
N ILE A 86 3.76 -0.37 0.44
CA ILE A 86 2.91 -0.56 -0.73
C ILE A 86 2.43 0.82 -1.17
N ALA A 87 2.95 1.31 -2.29
CA ALA A 87 2.69 2.68 -2.77
C ALA A 87 2.12 2.68 -4.20
N ASP A 88 1.04 3.44 -4.41
CA ASP A 88 0.58 3.82 -5.75
C ASP A 88 1.25 5.13 -6.18
N ARG A 89 2.20 5.03 -7.12
CA ARG A 89 2.99 6.15 -7.67
C ARG A 89 2.44 6.69 -8.99
N GLY A 90 1.29 6.19 -9.45
CA GLY A 90 0.68 6.58 -10.73
C GLY A 90 1.65 6.50 -11.90
N THR A 91 1.77 7.59 -12.66
CA THR A 91 2.67 7.69 -13.83
C THR A 91 3.90 8.57 -13.58
N PHE A 92 4.13 9.03 -12.35
CA PHE A 92 5.14 10.04 -12.06
C PHE A 92 6.55 9.60 -12.47
N ASP A 93 6.93 8.37 -12.12
CA ASP A 93 8.25 7.83 -12.47
C ASP A 93 8.47 7.77 -13.98
N LEU A 94 7.44 7.41 -14.74
CA LEU A 94 7.50 7.35 -16.19
C LEU A 94 7.62 8.74 -16.83
N THR A 95 6.91 9.74 -16.28
CA THR A 95 6.98 11.12 -16.75
C THR A 95 8.36 11.73 -16.51
N CYS A 96 8.96 11.51 -15.33
CA CYS A 96 10.29 12.00 -15.03
C CYS A 96 11.35 11.36 -15.95
N HIS A 97 11.33 10.03 -16.11
CA HIS A 97 12.28 9.37 -17.01
C HIS A 97 12.08 9.75 -18.48
N ALA A 98 10.85 9.89 -18.97
CA ALA A 98 10.58 10.28 -20.36
C ALA A 98 10.98 11.74 -20.68
N GLY A 99 11.12 12.61 -19.67
CA GLY A 99 11.61 13.98 -19.82
C GLY A 99 13.14 14.05 -19.94
N ASP A 100 13.86 13.18 -19.22
CA ASP A 100 15.32 13.19 -19.14
C ASP A 100 16.01 12.33 -20.21
N VAL A 101 15.33 11.27 -20.69
CA VAL A 101 15.82 10.46 -21.80
C VAL A 101 14.89 10.60 -23.00
N ASN A 102 15.45 10.81 -24.19
CA ASN A 102 14.72 10.87 -25.46
C ASN A 102 14.22 9.46 -25.89
N THR A 103 13.57 8.75 -24.96
CA THR A 103 13.08 7.39 -25.10
C THR A 103 11.62 7.38 -24.66
N SER A 104 10.73 7.04 -25.60
CA SER A 104 9.31 6.94 -25.31
C SER A 104 9.00 5.61 -24.60
N VAL A 105 8.76 5.65 -23.29
CA VAL A 105 8.26 4.50 -22.53
C VAL A 105 6.74 4.43 -22.69
N LYS A 106 6.27 3.91 -23.83
CA LYS A 106 4.84 3.67 -24.06
C LYS A 106 4.51 2.22 -23.70
N ARG A 107 3.43 2.06 -22.93
CA ARG A 107 2.81 0.75 -22.69
C ARG A 107 2.11 0.31 -23.99
N CYS A 108 2.65 -0.72 -24.65
CA CYS A 108 1.99 -1.35 -25.78
C CYS A 108 1.13 -2.50 -25.23
N ILE A 109 -0.08 -2.20 -24.76
CA ILE A 109 -1.10 -3.24 -24.50
C ILE A 109 -2.20 -3.04 -25.54
N PRO A 110 -2.42 -4.00 -26.45
CA PRO A 110 -3.55 -3.92 -27.36
C PRO A 110 -4.86 -3.98 -26.56
N PRO A 111 -5.92 -3.28 -27.00
CA PRO A 111 -7.22 -3.37 -26.35
C PRO A 111 -7.65 -4.84 -26.30
N ARG A 112 -8.13 -5.29 -25.13
CA ARG A 112 -8.81 -6.59 -25.06
C ARG A 112 -10.06 -6.49 -25.93
N THR A 113 -10.16 -7.42 -26.86
CA THR A 113 -11.35 -7.67 -27.68
C THR A 113 -12.51 -8.13 -26.81
#